data_AF-A0A832PWG5-F1
#
_entry.id   AF-A0A832PWG5-F1
#
_cell.length_a   1.000
_cell.length_b   1.000
_cell.length_c   1.000
_cell.angle_alpha   90.00
_cell.angle_beta   90.00
_cell.angle_gamma   90.00
#
_symmetry.space_group_name_H-M   'P 1'
#
loop_
_entity.id
_entity.type
_entity.pdbx_description
1 polymer ?
#
loop_
_entity_poly.entity_id
_entity_poly.type
_entity_poly.pdbx_seq_one_letter_code
_entity_poly.pdbx_strand_id
1 'polypeptide(L)'
;MNKLDFDNLRETFLSKEAEVFDWKRGEYGDDEDKLLNFKQIANFTGVYPSEVCMIHMLKHIQSLALAIKNGKHKDKWFWHDEKGNEGLKQRIVDIRNYALLLAACIEDEIDKGQSTANHFRGGEYLS
;
A
#
# COMPACT_ATOMS: atom_id res chain seq x y z
N MET A 1 10.56 -14.68 21.00
CA MET A 1 9.24 -15.01 20.47
C MET A 1 9.24 -16.50 20.16
N ASN A 2 8.33 -17.27 20.75
CA ASN A 2 8.16 -18.68 20.40
C ASN A 2 7.20 -18.82 19.18
N LYS A 3 6.98 -20.05 18.71
CA LYS A 3 6.10 -20.32 17.56
C LYS A 3 4.68 -19.81 17.79
N LEU A 4 4.07 -20.13 18.94
CA LEU A 4 2.71 -19.74 19.27
C LEU A 4 2.55 -18.21 19.32
N ASP A 5 3.52 -17.50 19.92
CA ASP A 5 3.53 -16.04 19.97
C ASP A 5 3.60 -15.43 18.57
N PHE A 6 4.42 -16.00 17.69
CA PHE A 6 4.57 -15.53 16.31
C PHE A 6 3.31 -15.79 15.49
N ASP A 7 2.72 -16.98 15.61
CA ASP A 7 1.48 -17.33 14.93
C ASP A 7 0.34 -16.39 15.37
N ASN A 8 0.21 -16.13 16.67
CA ASN A 8 -0.75 -15.15 17.21
C ASN A 8 -0.50 -13.73 16.66
N LEU A 9 0.77 -13.31 16.58
CA LEU A 9 1.12 -12.01 15.99
C LEU A 9 0.70 -11.96 14.51
N ARG A 10 1.04 -12.99 13.75
CA ARG A 10 0.70 -13.11 12.32
C ARG A 10 -0.81 -13.01 12.11
N GLU A 11 -1.59 -13.80 12.85
CA GLU A 11 -3.06 -13.77 12.75
C GLU A 11 -3.63 -12.40 13.10
N THR A 12 -3.11 -11.74 14.15
CA THR A 12 -3.55 -10.39 14.52
C THR A 12 -3.37 -9.41 13.35
N PHE A 13 -2.23 -9.45 12.67
CA PHE A 13 -1.97 -8.58 11.52
C PHE A 13 -2.82 -8.95 10.31
N LEU A 14 -3.05 -10.23 10.03
CA LEU A 14 -3.91 -10.70 8.94
C LEU A 14 -5.38 -10.29 9.16
N SER A 15 -5.91 -10.44 10.37
CA SER A 15 -7.27 -10.00 10.68
C SER A 15 -7.43 -8.48 10.52
N LYS A 16 -6.42 -7.70 10.95
CA LYS A 16 -6.46 -6.25 10.78
C LYS A 16 -6.30 -5.81 9.32
N GLU A 17 -5.52 -6.55 8.54
CA GLU A 17 -5.39 -6.37 7.09
C GLU A 17 -6.75 -6.45 6.41
N ALA A 18 -7.50 -7.53 6.67
CA ALA A 18 -8.85 -7.71 6.16
C ALA A 18 -9.80 -6.59 6.60
N GLU A 19 -9.80 -6.22 7.88
CA GLU A 19 -10.65 -5.14 8.41
C GLU A 19 -10.39 -3.80 7.70
N VAL A 20 -9.12 -3.40 7.58
CA VAL A 20 -8.75 -2.11 6.95
C VAL A 20 -9.04 -2.12 5.45
N PHE A 21 -8.83 -3.26 4.80
CA PHE A 21 -9.09 -3.43 3.38
C PHE A 21 -10.59 -3.45 3.05
N ASP A 22 -11.41 -3.97 3.95
CA ASP A 22 -12.87 -4.00 3.81
C ASP A 22 -13.55 -2.71 4.28
N TRP A 23 -13.05 -2.04 5.32
CA TRP A 23 -13.62 -0.76 5.79
C TRP A 23 -13.52 0.34 4.72
N LYS A 24 -12.46 0.35 3.91
CA LYS A 24 -12.37 1.24 2.73
C LYS A 24 -13.44 0.96 1.67
N ARG A 25 -14.10 -0.20 1.70
CA ARG A 25 -15.25 -0.54 0.82
C ARG A 25 -16.58 0.00 1.36
N GLY A 26 -16.67 0.36 2.63
CA GLY A 26 -17.93 0.82 3.24
C GLY A 26 -18.33 2.25 2.84
N GLU A 27 -17.38 3.06 2.37
CA GLU A 27 -17.63 4.47 1.97
C GLU A 27 -17.86 4.64 0.46
N TYR A 28 -17.55 3.63 -0.36
CA TYR A 28 -17.67 3.67 -1.81
C TYR A 28 -18.38 2.40 -2.28
N GLY A 29 -19.47 2.54 -3.04
CA GLY A 29 -20.39 1.45 -3.39
C GLY A 29 -19.69 0.21 -4.00
N ASP A 30 -20.37 -0.95 -3.89
CA ASP A 30 -19.91 -2.33 -4.16
C ASP A 30 -19.17 -2.62 -5.49
N ASP A 31 -19.03 -1.64 -6.39
CA ASP A 31 -18.56 -1.81 -7.78
C ASP A 31 -17.43 -0.84 -8.19
N GLU A 32 -16.81 -0.12 -7.24
CA GLU A 32 -15.70 0.79 -7.56
C GLU A 32 -14.36 0.06 -7.81
N ASP A 33 -13.77 0.33 -8.98
CA ASP A 33 -12.41 -0.07 -9.34
C ASP A 33 -11.42 0.33 -8.23
N LYS A 34 -10.91 -0.66 -7.49
CA LYS A 34 -9.99 -0.45 -6.36
C LYS A 34 -8.69 0.26 -6.74
N LEU A 35 -8.38 0.32 -8.02
CA LEU A 35 -7.19 0.96 -8.56
C LEU A 35 -7.49 2.35 -9.14
N LEU A 36 -8.76 2.81 -9.11
CA LEU A 36 -9.21 4.06 -9.74
C LEU A 36 -8.37 5.26 -9.28
N ASN A 37 -8.12 5.38 -7.98
CA ASN A 37 -7.30 6.47 -7.44
C ASN A 37 -5.88 6.45 -8.01
N PHE A 38 -5.26 5.27 -8.14
CA PHE A 38 -3.94 5.14 -8.73
C PHE A 38 -3.96 5.47 -10.23
N LYS A 39 -4.98 4.99 -10.96
CA LYS A 39 -5.21 5.25 -12.39
C LYS A 39 -5.42 6.73 -12.69
N GLN A 40 -6.21 7.43 -11.86
CA GLN A 40 -6.45 8.86 -12.01
C GLN A 40 -5.17 9.66 -11.78
N ILE A 41 -4.46 9.41 -10.68
CA ILE A 41 -3.19 10.10 -10.39
C ILE A 41 -2.15 9.81 -11.48
N ALA A 42 -2.04 8.56 -11.92
CA ALA A 42 -1.19 8.14 -13.02
C ALA A 42 -1.50 8.92 -14.30
N ASN A 43 -2.79 9.02 -14.67
CA ASN A 43 -3.22 9.79 -15.83
C ASN A 43 -2.89 11.30 -15.71
N PHE A 44 -3.01 11.88 -14.51
CA PHE A 44 -2.63 13.28 -14.28
C PHE A 44 -1.12 13.53 -14.33
N THR A 45 -0.32 12.53 -13.96
CA THR A 45 1.14 12.69 -13.77
C THR A 45 1.98 12.06 -14.88
N GLY A 46 1.38 11.29 -15.78
CA GLY A 46 2.06 10.63 -16.90
C GLY A 46 2.93 9.44 -16.47
N VAL A 47 2.62 8.80 -15.34
CA VAL A 47 3.34 7.63 -14.82
C VAL A 47 2.42 6.41 -14.76
N TYR A 48 2.95 5.22 -14.47
CA TYR A 48 2.12 4.03 -14.31
C TYR A 48 1.39 4.01 -12.96
N PRO A 49 0.17 3.44 -12.87
CA PRO A 49 -0.53 3.22 -11.60
C PRO A 49 0.32 2.50 -10.54
N SER A 50 1.14 1.52 -10.94
CA SER A 50 2.08 0.80 -10.08
C SER A 50 3.15 1.71 -9.48
N GLU A 51 3.62 2.72 -10.23
CA GLU A 51 4.55 3.76 -9.73
C GLU A 51 3.86 4.65 -8.69
N VAL A 52 2.61 5.04 -8.91
CA VAL A 52 1.81 5.78 -7.91
C VAL A 52 1.63 4.93 -6.64
N CYS A 53 1.20 3.68 -6.78
CA CYS A 53 1.00 2.76 -5.66
C CYS A 53 2.30 2.57 -4.86
N MET A 54 3.44 2.44 -5.54
CA MET A 54 4.76 2.35 -4.92
C MET A 54 5.08 3.59 -4.08
N ILE A 55 4.83 4.80 -4.60
CA ILE A 55 5.07 6.05 -3.86
C ILE A 55 4.23 6.10 -2.58
N HIS A 56 2.95 5.70 -2.65
CA HIS A 56 2.08 5.64 -1.47
C HIS A 56 2.62 4.63 -0.44
N MET A 57 3.03 3.44 -0.88
CA MET A 57 3.64 2.43 0.00
C MET A 57 4.92 2.96 0.68
N LEU A 58 5.78 3.64 -0.08
CA LEU A 58 7.04 4.20 0.42
C LEU A 58 6.82 5.22 1.54
N LYS A 59 5.72 5.98 1.54
CA LYS A 59 5.35 6.87 2.66
C LYS A 59 5.23 6.11 3.99
N HIS A 60 4.61 4.93 4.00
CA HIS A 60 4.48 4.11 5.20
C HIS A 60 5.82 3.49 5.61
N ILE A 61 6.60 3.01 4.64
CA ILE A 61 7.96 2.48 4.86
C ILE A 61 8.88 3.55 5.46
N GLN A 62 8.86 4.78 4.94
CA GLN A 62 9.66 5.90 5.45
C GLN A 62 9.29 6.25 6.89
N SER A 63 7.99 6.31 7.21
CA SER A 63 7.51 6.54 8.58
C SER A 63 8.01 5.47 9.56
N LEU A 64 7.94 4.19 9.16
CA LEU A 64 8.45 3.06 9.92
C LEU A 64 9.97 3.12 10.11
N ALA A 65 10.71 3.36 9.02
CA ALA A 65 12.17 3.47 9.03
C ALA A 65 12.64 4.60 9.95
N LEU A 66 11.98 5.76 9.92
CA LEU A 66 12.31 6.89 10.78
C LEU A 66 12.07 6.58 12.27
N ALA A 67 10.98 5.89 12.60
CA ALA A 67 10.68 5.49 13.97
C ALA A 67 11.69 4.48 14.53
N ILE A 68 12.10 3.50 13.72
CA ILE A 68 13.13 2.52 14.08
C ILE A 68 14.48 3.22 14.24
N LYS A 69 14.91 4.01 13.24
CA LYS A 69 16.19 4.73 13.23
C LYS A 69 16.35 5.62 14.46
N ASN A 70 15.28 6.28 14.89
CA ASN A 70 15.29 7.19 16.04
C ASN A 70 15.04 6.50 17.39
N GLY A 71 14.97 5.17 17.44
CA GLY A 71 14.70 4.42 18.69
C GLY A 71 13.28 4.56 19.24
N LYS A 72 12.36 5.20 18.52
CA LYS A 72 10.98 5.49 18.94
C LYS A 72 9.99 4.34 18.68
N HIS A 73 10.49 3.17 18.31
CA HIS A 73 9.64 2.04 17.92
C HIS A 73 8.80 1.51 19.08
N LYS A 74 9.33 1.53 20.33
CA LYS A 74 8.58 1.13 21.52
C LYS A 74 7.41 2.08 21.79
N ASP A 75 7.68 3.37 21.78
CA ASP A 75 6.69 4.42 22.07
C ASP A 75 5.57 4.46 21.02
N LYS A 76 5.87 4.01 19.79
CA LYS A 76 4.92 4.00 18.68
C LYS A 76 4.31 2.62 18.38
N TRP A 77 4.50 1.62 19.24
CA TRP A 77 4.01 0.26 19.02
C TRP A 77 2.54 0.05 19.41
N PHE A 78 1.65 0.78 18.75
CA PHE A 78 0.19 0.71 18.95
C PHE A 78 -0.54 0.74 17.59
N TRP A 79 -1.85 0.54 17.62
CA TRP A 79 -2.72 0.63 16.44
C TRP A 79 -3.09 2.10 16.15
N HIS A 80 -3.83 2.70 17.08
CA HIS A 80 -4.18 4.12 17.09
C HIS A 80 -3.98 4.67 18.50
N ASP A 81 -3.59 5.94 18.62
CA ASP A 81 -3.57 6.64 19.91
C ASP A 81 -4.95 7.27 20.23
N GLU A 82 -5.07 7.89 21.40
CA GLU A 82 -6.29 8.57 21.86
C GLU A 82 -6.74 9.72 20.95
N LYS A 83 -5.84 10.23 20.09
CA LYS A 83 -6.10 11.31 19.13
C LYS A 83 -6.40 10.77 17.73
N GLY A 84 -6.46 9.45 17.56
CA GLY A 84 -6.67 8.79 16.27
C GLY A 84 -5.43 8.72 15.38
N ASN A 85 -4.23 9.07 15.87
CA ASN A 85 -3.01 8.92 15.06
C ASN A 85 -2.63 7.45 14.93
N GLU A 86 -2.28 7.05 13.71
CA GLU A 86 -1.86 5.68 13.39
C GLU A 86 -0.44 5.37 13.94
N GLY A 87 -0.34 4.29 14.70
CA GLY A 87 0.93 3.75 15.22
C GLY A 87 1.63 2.82 14.23
N LEU A 88 2.77 2.25 14.65
CA LEU A 88 3.59 1.40 13.78
C LEU A 88 2.91 0.09 13.37
N LYS A 89 2.01 -0.44 14.20
CA LYS A 89 1.25 -1.64 13.83
C LYS A 89 0.35 -1.36 12.62
N GLN A 90 -0.32 -0.20 12.62
CA GLN A 90 -1.15 0.23 11.49
C GLN A 90 -0.28 0.45 10.23
N ARG A 91 0.88 1.10 10.35
CA ARG A 91 1.81 1.28 9.21
C ARG A 91 2.24 -0.03 8.55
N ILE A 92 2.49 -1.07 9.34
CA ILE A 92 2.82 -2.40 8.81
C ILE A 92 1.63 -3.03 8.08
N VAL A 93 0.41 -2.88 8.61
CA VAL A 93 -0.82 -3.32 7.91
C VAL A 93 -1.00 -2.57 6.59
N ASP A 94 -0.80 -1.25 6.58
CA ASP A 94 -0.89 -0.46 5.36
C ASP A 94 0.11 -0.94 4.31
N ILE A 95 1.36 -1.20 4.69
CA ILE A 95 2.39 -1.72 3.77
C ILE A 95 1.95 -3.05 3.15
N ARG A 96 1.39 -3.96 3.93
CA ARG A 96 0.90 -5.26 3.43
C ARG A 96 -0.26 -5.08 2.44
N ASN A 97 -1.22 -4.23 2.78
CA ASN A 97 -2.32 -3.88 1.89
C ASN A 97 -1.84 -3.21 0.60
N TYR A 98 -0.87 -2.29 0.69
CA TYR A 98 -0.27 -1.65 -0.48
C TYR A 98 0.55 -2.62 -1.33
N ALA A 99 1.18 -3.64 -0.74
CA ALA A 99 1.85 -4.68 -1.50
C ALA A 99 0.84 -5.50 -2.33
N LEU A 100 -0.33 -5.81 -1.77
CA LEU A 100 -1.42 -6.46 -2.51
C LEU A 100 -1.98 -5.56 -3.62
N LEU A 101 -2.21 -4.27 -3.33
CA LEU A 101 -2.65 -3.29 -4.34
C LEU A 101 -1.62 -3.10 -5.45
N LEU A 102 -0.32 -3.12 -5.12
CA LEU A 102 0.75 -3.03 -6.09
C LEU A 102 0.75 -4.25 -7.03
N ALA A 103 0.55 -5.46 -6.50
CA ALA A 103 0.39 -6.65 -7.32
C ALA A 103 -0.80 -6.50 -8.27
N ALA A 104 -1.94 -6.00 -7.78
CA ALA A 104 -3.11 -5.73 -8.61
C ALA A 104 -2.87 -4.65 -9.68
N CYS A 105 -2.10 -3.58 -9.38
CA CYS A 105 -1.68 -2.60 -10.38
C CYS A 105 -0.83 -3.23 -11.48
N ILE A 106 0.14 -4.06 -11.12
CA ILE A 106 1.02 -4.74 -12.09
C ILE A 106 0.22 -5.70 -12.95
N GLU A 107 -0.71 -6.46 -12.37
CA GLU A 107 -1.56 -7.40 -13.11
C GLU A 107 -2.52 -6.65 -14.07
N ASP A 108 -3.17 -5.58 -13.61
CA ASP A 108 -4.00 -4.71 -14.47
C ASP A 108 -3.18 -4.05 -15.59
N GLU A 109 -1.92 -3.67 -15.33
CA GLU A 109 -0.99 -3.14 -16.32
C GLU A 109 -0.55 -4.18 -17.34
N ILE A 110 -0.32 -5.43 -16.93
CA ILE A 110 0.01 -6.55 -17.83
C ILE A 110 -1.20 -6.88 -18.71
N ASP A 111 -2.39 -6.99 -18.11
CA ASP A 111 -3.64 -7.34 -18.79
C ASP A 111 -4.06 -6.26 -19.78
N LYS A 112 -3.91 -4.98 -19.42
CA LYS A 112 -4.15 -3.83 -20.33
C LYS A 112 -2.93 -3.51 -21.21
N GLY A 113 -1.82 -4.19 -20.96
CA GLY A 113 -0.47 -3.95 -21.48
C GLY A 113 -0.20 -4.45 -22.89
N GLN A 114 -1.24 -4.77 -23.68
CA GLN A 114 -1.17 -4.70 -25.15
C GLN A 114 -1.69 -3.36 -25.71
N SER A 115 -2.29 -2.47 -24.90
CA SER A 115 -3.04 -1.31 -25.43
C SER A 115 -2.61 0.09 -24.94
N THR A 116 -1.88 0.23 -23.83
CA THR A 116 -1.59 1.58 -23.26
C THR A 116 -0.10 1.90 -23.04
N ALA A 117 0.79 0.90 -23.01
CA ALA A 117 2.21 1.10 -22.73
C ALA A 117 2.97 1.86 -23.83
N ASN A 118 2.51 1.80 -25.08
CA ASN A 118 3.21 2.42 -26.21
C ASN A 118 3.03 3.94 -26.33
N HIS A 119 2.17 4.58 -25.54
CA HIS A 119 1.88 6.01 -25.75
C HIS A 119 2.80 6.98 -24.96
N PHE A 120 3.45 6.54 -23.88
CA PHE A 120 4.17 7.48 -22.97
C PHE A 120 5.65 7.17 -22.72
N ARG A 121 6.15 5.96 -23.02
CA ARG A 121 7.60 5.63 -22.92
C ARG A 121 8.25 5.34 -24.28
N GLY A 122 7.64 5.78 -25.37
CA GLY A 122 8.28 5.84 -26.69
C GLY A 122 9.29 6.99 -26.76
N GLY A 123 10.47 6.76 -26.19
CA GLY A 123 11.57 7.73 -26.17
C GLY A 123 12.88 7.06 -25.75
N GLU A 124 13.50 6.42 -26.73
CA GLU A 124 14.95 6.25 -26.91
C GLU A 124 15.86 6.40 -25.67
N TYR A 125 16.39 5.26 -25.22
CA TYR A 125 17.83 5.19 -24.93
C TYR A 125 18.45 4.11 -25.82
N LEU A 126 18.54 4.43 -27.11
CA LEU A 126 19.62 3.96 -27.96
C LEU A 126 20.75 5.00 -27.87
N SER A 127 21.75 4.74 -27.04
CA SER A 127 23.16 5.12 -27.25
C SER A 127 24.05 4.37 -26.27
#